data_AF-A0A6G1SKQ8-F1
#
_entry.id   AF-A0A6G1SKQ8-F1
#
_cell.length_a   1.000
_cell.length_b   1.000
_cell.length_c   1.000
_cell.angle_alpha   90.00
_cell.angle_beta   90.00
_cell.angle_gamma   90.00
#
_symmetry.space_group_name_H-M   'P 1'
#
loop_
_entity.id
_entity.type
_entity.pdbx_description
1 polymer ?
#
loop_
_entity_poly.entity_id
_entity_poly.type
_entity_poly.pdbx_seq_one_letter_code
_entity_poly.pdbx_strand_id
1 'polypeptide(L)'
;MIKLKEVEVRPTELVYITAVNYQERTFFAQQCKHTNKDLVDHNNSIHEYCKKLYESRQKDEPAIQPAVGQVLCARYKLDSNWYRVMVKSIDNDTQECTCYFIDYGNVETVHYDNLIRLNPAEVPAMTRAPFGFFATMEDSEKLDEARSKHLLDCLMNEYVLIREHGRLKENLWRVELPKVAYNTTFWVASERKFT
;
A
#
# COMPACT_ATOMS: atom_id res chain seq x y z
N MET A 1 -10.04 0.62 15.37
CA MET A 1 -8.80 1.22 14.81
C MET A 1 -8.19 0.18 13.89
N ILE A 2 -7.73 0.56 12.68
CA ILE A 2 -7.07 -0.42 11.79
C ILE A 2 -5.77 -0.88 12.42
N LYS A 3 -5.56 -2.19 12.42
CA LYS A 3 -4.43 -2.87 13.05
C LYS A 3 -3.17 -2.83 12.17
N LEU A 4 -2.77 -1.65 11.70
CA LEU A 4 -1.58 -1.49 10.84
C LEU A 4 -0.29 -1.96 11.53
N LYS A 5 -0.23 -1.78 12.85
CA LYS A 5 0.88 -2.23 13.70
C LYS A 5 0.99 -3.75 13.78
N GLU A 6 -0.09 -4.47 13.52
CA GLU A 6 -0.17 -5.93 13.65
C GLU A 6 0.23 -6.68 12.36
N VAL A 7 0.70 -5.98 11.32
CA VAL A 7 1.34 -6.69 10.20
C VAL A 7 2.61 -7.34 10.74
N GLU A 8 2.67 -8.67 10.63
CA GLU A 8 3.83 -9.48 11.01
C GLU A 8 4.60 -9.90 9.77
N VAL A 9 5.88 -9.56 9.70
CA VAL A 9 6.79 -9.95 8.61
C VAL A 9 7.70 -11.05 9.12
N ARG A 10 7.84 -12.14 8.36
CA ARG A 10 8.73 -13.25 8.75
C ARG A 10 10.20 -12.85 8.54
N PRO A 11 11.15 -13.48 9.25
CA PRO A 11 12.59 -13.20 9.05
C PRO A 11 13.04 -13.33 7.59
N THR A 12 12.40 -14.22 6.85
CA THR A 12 12.52 -14.33 5.40
C THR A 12 11.16 -14.64 4.79
N GLU A 13 10.73 -13.88 3.79
CA GLU A 13 9.39 -13.99 3.21
C GLU A 13 9.38 -13.69 1.71
N LEU A 14 8.66 -14.48 0.93
CA LEU A 14 8.36 -14.16 -0.46
C LEU A 14 7.18 -13.18 -0.50
N VAL A 15 7.35 -12.08 -1.19
CA VAL A 15 6.38 -11.00 -1.35
C VAL A 15 6.20 -10.64 -2.82
N TYR A 16 5.09 -10.00 -3.13
CA TYR A 16 4.80 -9.41 -4.44
C TYR A 16 4.79 -7.89 -4.34
N ILE A 17 5.54 -7.21 -5.20
CA ILE A 17 5.65 -5.75 -5.12
C ILE A 17 4.60 -5.10 -6.03
N THR A 18 3.67 -4.34 -5.45
CA THR A 18 2.55 -3.73 -6.19
C THR A 18 2.67 -2.23 -6.39
N ALA A 19 3.51 -1.57 -5.60
CA ALA A 19 3.71 -0.13 -5.70
C ALA A 19 5.13 0.24 -5.30
N VAL A 20 5.67 1.27 -5.95
CA VAL A 20 6.97 1.87 -5.61
C VAL A 20 6.82 3.39 -5.47
N ASN A 21 7.63 3.98 -4.60
CA ASN A 21 7.75 5.42 -4.42
C ASN A 21 9.21 5.82 -4.60
N TYR A 22 9.49 6.49 -5.72
CA TYR A 22 10.84 6.92 -6.09
C TYR A 22 11.42 7.98 -5.16
N GLN A 23 10.58 8.91 -4.68
CA GLN A 23 11.02 10.02 -3.83
C GLN A 23 11.42 9.51 -2.44
N GLU A 24 10.59 8.65 -1.86
CA GLU A 24 10.82 8.09 -0.51
C GLU A 24 11.72 6.85 -0.55
N ARG A 25 12.05 6.32 -1.74
CA ARG A 25 12.79 5.06 -1.93
C ARG A 25 12.15 3.89 -1.18
N THR A 26 10.82 3.83 -1.24
CA THR A 26 10.01 2.81 -0.60
C THR A 26 9.22 2.02 -1.63
N PHE A 27 8.72 0.86 -1.21
CA PHE A 27 7.80 0.05 -1.99
C PHE A 27 6.78 -0.62 -1.07
N PHE A 28 5.68 -1.07 -1.64
CA PHE A 28 4.68 -1.87 -0.94
C PHE A 28 4.81 -3.33 -1.36
N ALA A 29 4.93 -4.19 -0.35
CA ALA A 29 5.10 -5.63 -0.49
C ALA A 29 3.86 -6.35 0.03
N GLN A 30 3.13 -7.00 -0.86
CA GLN A 30 2.04 -7.92 -0.50
C GLN A 30 2.63 -9.27 -0.10
N GLN A 31 2.18 -9.81 1.03
CA GLN A 31 2.70 -11.06 1.58
C GLN A 31 2.09 -12.26 0.87
N CYS A 32 2.93 -13.09 0.24
CA CYS A 32 2.47 -14.29 -0.48
C CYS A 32 1.96 -15.41 0.45
N LYS A 33 2.06 -15.25 1.78
CA LYS A 33 1.41 -16.15 2.75
C LYS A 33 -0.12 -16.06 2.70
N HIS A 34 -0.67 -14.98 2.15
CA HIS A 34 -2.09 -14.81 1.90
C HIS A 34 -2.40 -15.21 0.46
N THR A 35 -3.49 -15.94 0.25
CA THR A 35 -3.91 -16.33 -1.08
C THR A 35 -4.57 -15.16 -1.80
N ASN A 36 -4.56 -15.17 -3.14
CA ASN A 36 -5.35 -14.20 -3.92
C ASN A 36 -6.84 -14.24 -3.54
N LYS A 37 -7.35 -15.42 -3.16
CA LYS A 37 -8.74 -15.55 -2.70
C LYS A 37 -8.99 -14.74 -1.43
N ASP A 38 -8.07 -14.75 -0.47
CA ASP A 38 -8.21 -13.99 0.78
C ASP A 38 -8.29 -12.48 0.49
N LEU A 39 -7.43 -11.97 -0.40
CA LEU A 39 -7.44 -10.56 -0.83
C LEU A 39 -8.75 -10.20 -1.54
N VAL A 40 -9.19 -11.04 -2.47
CA VAL A 40 -10.45 -10.83 -3.22
C VAL A 40 -11.65 -10.84 -2.29
N ASP A 41 -11.79 -11.85 -1.42
CA ASP A 41 -12.90 -11.95 -0.48
C ASP A 41 -12.98 -10.72 0.43
N HIS A 42 -11.83 -10.26 0.94
CA HIS A 42 -11.74 -9.07 1.78
C HIS A 42 -12.17 -7.81 1.05
N ASN A 43 -11.65 -7.58 -0.16
CA ASN A 43 -11.98 -6.39 -0.95
C ASN A 43 -13.44 -6.40 -1.37
N ASN A 44 -14.00 -7.55 -1.73
CA ASN A 44 -15.41 -7.69 -2.06
C ASN A 44 -16.29 -7.35 -0.85
N SER A 45 -15.94 -7.78 0.36
CA SER A 45 -16.70 -7.43 1.57
C SER A 45 -16.74 -5.92 1.81
N ILE A 46 -15.63 -5.21 1.58
CA ILE A 46 -15.57 -3.75 1.71
C ILE A 46 -16.36 -3.07 0.59
N HIS A 47 -16.16 -3.53 -0.65
CA HIS A 47 -16.84 -3.01 -1.82
C HIS A 47 -18.35 -3.07 -1.70
N GLU A 48 -18.89 -4.25 -1.38
CA GLU A 48 -20.33 -4.46 -1.28
C GLU A 48 -20.98 -3.58 -0.20
N TYR A 49 -20.30 -3.41 0.93
CA TYR A 49 -20.82 -2.55 2.00
C TYR A 49 -20.76 -1.06 1.60
N CYS A 50 -19.63 -0.60 1.07
CA CYS A 50 -19.45 0.78 0.63
C CYS A 50 -20.42 1.14 -0.50
N LYS A 51 -20.63 0.23 -1.45
CA LYS A 51 -21.57 0.42 -2.55
C LYS A 51 -22.99 0.65 -2.05
N LYS A 52 -23.47 -0.18 -1.12
CA LYS A 52 -24.80 -0.02 -0.49
C LYS A 52 -24.95 1.33 0.20
N LEU A 53 -23.95 1.73 0.99
CA LEU A 53 -23.94 3.02 1.65
C LEU A 53 -23.98 4.18 0.65
N TYR A 54 -23.14 4.11 -0.39
CA TYR A 54 -23.08 5.13 -1.43
C TYR A 54 -24.41 5.28 -2.18
N GLU A 55 -25.05 4.17 -2.54
CA GLU A 55 -26.35 4.17 -3.24
C GLU A 55 -27.49 4.68 -2.35
N SER A 56 -27.37 4.52 -1.03
CA SER A 56 -28.34 5.04 -0.05
C SER A 56 -28.08 6.48 0.40
N ARG A 57 -26.96 7.09 -0.02
CA ARG A 57 -26.54 8.43 0.41
C ARG A 57 -27.58 9.47 0.01
N GLN A 58 -28.03 10.25 0.98
CA GLN A 58 -28.94 11.36 0.73
C GLN A 58 -28.15 12.59 0.28
N LYS A 59 -28.72 13.42 -0.60
CA LYS A 59 -28.06 14.64 -1.09
C LYS A 59 -27.74 15.65 0.02
N ASP A 60 -28.51 15.62 1.09
CA ASP A 60 -28.38 16.55 2.22
C ASP A 60 -27.49 16.00 3.33
N GLU A 61 -26.92 14.80 3.14
CA GLU A 61 -26.00 14.21 4.12
C GLU A 61 -24.71 15.05 4.19
N PRO A 62 -24.19 15.34 5.40
CA PRO A 62 -22.97 16.14 5.53
C PRO A 62 -21.80 15.51 4.77
N ALA A 63 -21.10 16.33 4.00
CA ALA A 63 -19.88 15.91 3.33
C ALA A 63 -18.86 15.39 4.36
N ILE A 64 -18.14 14.34 3.98
CA ILE A 64 -17.08 13.80 4.82
C ILE A 64 -15.98 14.84 4.94
N GLN A 65 -15.55 15.08 6.18
CA GLN A 65 -14.39 15.90 6.49
C GLN A 65 -13.25 14.94 6.86
N PRO A 66 -12.34 14.61 5.91
CA PRO A 66 -11.21 13.75 6.20
C PRO A 66 -10.24 14.43 7.15
N ALA A 67 -9.46 13.63 7.88
CA ALA A 67 -8.33 14.09 8.67
C ALA A 67 -7.07 13.29 8.28
N VAL A 68 -5.90 13.94 8.30
CA VAL A 68 -4.63 13.25 8.02
C VAL A 68 -4.43 12.09 8.99
N GLY A 69 -4.02 10.92 8.47
CA GLY A 69 -3.89 9.67 9.21
C GLY A 69 -5.21 8.93 9.46
N GLN A 70 -6.35 9.52 9.13
CA GLN A 70 -7.64 8.83 9.22
C GLN A 70 -7.72 7.74 8.15
N VAL A 71 -8.26 6.59 8.55
CA VAL A 71 -8.62 5.54 7.60
C VAL A 71 -10.09 5.68 7.18
N LEU A 72 -10.30 5.68 5.86
CA LEU A 72 -11.59 5.74 5.17
C LEU A 72 -11.66 4.63 4.12
N CYS A 73 -12.77 4.55 3.41
CA CYS A 73 -12.83 3.88 2.11
C CYS A 73 -12.90 4.91 1.00
N ALA A 74 -12.17 4.67 -0.08
CA ALA A 74 -12.19 5.50 -1.28
C ALA A 74 -12.60 4.68 -2.49
N ARG A 75 -13.36 5.31 -3.40
CA ARG A 75 -13.65 4.74 -4.70
C ARG A 75 -12.47 4.94 -5.63
N TYR A 76 -11.89 3.86 -6.12
CA TYR A 76 -10.76 3.92 -7.03
C TYR A 76 -11.22 4.28 -8.45
N LYS A 77 -10.48 5.19 -9.07
CA LYS A 77 -10.87 5.80 -10.36
C LYS A 77 -10.89 4.82 -11.53
N LEU A 78 -10.06 3.78 -11.51
CA LEU A 78 -9.88 2.89 -12.67
C LEU A 78 -10.95 1.79 -12.75
N ASP A 79 -11.39 1.26 -11.60
CA ASP A 79 -12.33 0.13 -11.55
C ASP A 79 -13.65 0.45 -10.83
N SER A 80 -13.77 1.66 -10.27
CA SER A 80 -14.93 2.10 -9.47
C SER A 80 -15.21 1.25 -8.22
N ASN A 81 -14.25 0.42 -7.79
CA ASN A 81 -14.36 -0.36 -6.56
C ASN A 81 -13.94 0.46 -5.34
N TRP A 82 -14.34 0.00 -4.16
CA TRP A 82 -14.06 0.69 -2.90
C TRP A 82 -12.97 -0.02 -2.14
N TYR A 83 -11.98 0.73 -1.69
CA TYR A 83 -10.79 0.21 -1.02
C TYR A 83 -10.47 1.01 0.22
N ARG A 84 -9.80 0.37 1.18
CA ARG A 84 -9.32 1.06 2.39
C ARG A 84 -8.20 2.00 2.04
N VAL A 85 -8.31 3.23 2.54
CA VAL A 85 -7.29 4.26 2.34
C VAL A 85 -6.93 4.96 3.64
N MET A 86 -5.68 5.39 3.76
CA MET A 86 -5.24 6.34 4.78
C MET A 86 -5.00 7.70 4.14
N VAL A 87 -5.59 8.74 4.72
CA VAL A 87 -5.40 10.12 4.26
C VAL A 87 -3.97 10.58 4.54
N LYS A 88 -3.23 10.96 3.49
CA LYS A 88 -1.85 11.49 3.56
C LYS A 88 -1.85 13.02 3.69
N SER A 89 -2.63 13.69 2.86
CA SER A 89 -2.72 15.14 2.80
C SER A 89 -4.11 15.55 2.30
N ILE A 90 -4.46 16.80 2.57
CA ILE A 90 -5.80 17.34 2.34
C ILE A 90 -5.66 18.68 1.63
N ASP A 91 -6.52 18.89 0.63
CA ASP A 91 -6.75 20.16 -0.02
C ASP A 91 -8.24 20.51 0.14
N ASN A 92 -8.53 21.45 1.05
CA ASN A 92 -9.89 21.86 1.33
C ASN A 92 -10.47 22.80 0.26
N ASP A 93 -9.61 23.45 -0.53
CA ASP A 93 -10.05 24.37 -1.59
C ASP A 93 -10.62 23.57 -2.76
N THR A 94 -10.00 22.45 -3.09
CA THR A 94 -10.48 21.52 -4.14
C THR A 94 -11.37 20.40 -3.62
N GLN A 95 -11.53 20.26 -2.29
CA GLN A 95 -12.20 19.13 -1.64
C GLN A 95 -11.61 17.78 -2.05
N GLU A 96 -10.29 17.72 -2.13
CA GLU A 96 -9.54 16.52 -2.46
C GLU A 96 -8.61 16.12 -1.33
N CYS A 97 -8.29 14.83 -1.27
CA CYS A 97 -7.26 14.33 -0.38
C CYS A 97 -6.37 13.33 -1.11
N THR A 98 -5.07 13.41 -0.85
CA THR A 98 -4.14 12.37 -1.30
C THR A 98 -4.22 11.21 -0.31
N CYS A 99 -4.43 10.01 -0.83
CA CYS A 99 -4.72 8.81 -0.06
C CYS A 99 -3.74 7.68 -0.40
N TYR A 100 -3.26 6.98 0.64
CA TYR A 100 -2.56 5.71 0.51
C TYR A 100 -3.55 4.56 0.52
N PHE A 101 -3.56 3.73 -0.52
CA PHE A 101 -4.34 2.50 -0.57
C PHE A 101 -3.64 1.43 0.25
N ILE A 102 -4.10 1.22 1.48
CA ILE A 102 -3.30 0.49 2.49
C ILE A 102 -3.10 -1.01 2.18
N ASP A 103 -3.89 -1.56 1.26
CA ASP A 103 -3.82 -2.95 0.82
C ASP A 103 -3.03 -3.15 -0.50
N TYR A 104 -2.64 -2.06 -1.15
CA TYR A 104 -2.02 -2.06 -2.49
C TYR A 104 -0.78 -1.17 -2.61
N GLY A 105 -0.64 -0.16 -1.73
CA GLY A 105 0.50 0.74 -1.66
C GLY A 105 0.49 1.92 -2.62
N ASN A 106 -0.41 1.95 -3.61
CA ASN A 106 -0.52 3.08 -4.53
C ASN A 106 -1.08 4.32 -3.81
N VAL A 107 -0.74 5.49 -4.35
CA VAL A 107 -1.15 6.80 -3.86
C VAL A 107 -1.97 7.50 -4.92
N GLU A 108 -3.14 8.00 -4.56
CA GLU A 108 -4.02 8.73 -5.48
C GLU A 108 -4.66 9.92 -4.79
N THR A 109 -5.00 10.93 -5.58
CA THR A 109 -5.86 12.04 -5.16
C THR A 109 -7.32 11.64 -5.34
N VAL A 110 -8.13 11.85 -4.29
CA VAL A 110 -9.53 11.43 -4.22
C VAL A 110 -10.39 12.59 -3.72
N HIS A 111 -11.43 12.94 -4.50
CA HIS A 111 -12.44 13.92 -4.10
C HIS A 111 -13.30 13.40 -2.93
N TYR A 112 -13.74 14.29 -2.03
CA TYR A 112 -14.47 13.91 -0.82
C TYR A 112 -15.76 13.13 -1.08
N ASP A 113 -16.43 13.37 -2.21
CA ASP A 113 -17.62 12.60 -2.62
C ASP A 113 -17.34 11.11 -2.80
N ASN A 114 -16.10 10.76 -3.17
CA ASN A 114 -15.64 9.39 -3.35
C ASN A 114 -15.06 8.80 -2.07
N LEU A 115 -15.33 9.39 -0.90
CA LEU A 115 -14.97 8.85 0.40
C LEU A 115 -16.19 8.28 1.12
N ILE A 116 -15.96 7.26 1.94
CA ILE A 116 -16.90 6.71 2.91
C ILE A 116 -16.19 6.51 4.25
N ARG A 117 -16.81 6.98 5.33
CA ARG A 117 -16.42 6.62 6.69
C ARG A 117 -17.15 5.34 7.07
N LEU A 118 -16.39 4.31 7.39
CA LEU A 118 -16.94 3.07 7.92
C LEU A 118 -16.74 2.99 9.43
N ASN A 119 -17.77 2.58 10.15
CA ASN A 119 -17.62 2.18 11.54
C ASN A 119 -17.02 0.76 11.57
N PRO A 120 -15.87 0.53 12.21
CA PRO A 120 -15.28 -0.81 12.27
C PRO A 120 -16.16 -1.87 12.92
N ALA A 121 -17.17 -1.48 13.71
CA ALA A 121 -18.17 -2.39 14.26
C ALA A 121 -19.14 -2.94 13.20
N GLU A 122 -19.37 -2.20 12.11
CA GLU A 122 -20.30 -2.58 11.05
C GLU A 122 -19.63 -3.48 10.00
N VAL A 123 -18.32 -3.29 9.80
CA VAL A 123 -17.53 -4.05 8.82
C VAL A 123 -16.28 -4.60 9.51
N PRO A 124 -16.31 -5.84 10.04
CA PRO A 124 -15.15 -6.45 10.70
C PRO A 124 -13.89 -6.45 9.82
N ALA A 125 -14.03 -6.56 8.50
CA ALA A 125 -12.93 -6.46 7.54
C ALA A 125 -12.13 -5.15 7.69
N MET A 126 -12.75 -4.05 8.14
CA MET A 126 -12.05 -2.78 8.40
C MET A 126 -11.04 -2.87 9.54
N THR A 127 -11.20 -3.79 10.50
CA THR A 127 -10.27 -3.90 11.63
C THR A 127 -8.99 -4.66 11.30
N ARG A 128 -9.03 -5.49 10.24
CA ARG A 128 -7.96 -6.43 9.92
C ARG A 128 -6.67 -5.72 9.48
N ALA A 129 -5.51 -6.28 9.79
CA ALA A 129 -4.25 -5.78 9.25
C ALA A 129 -4.23 -5.91 7.70
N PRO A 130 -3.54 -5.01 6.98
CA PRO A 130 -3.32 -5.16 5.55
C PRO A 130 -2.59 -6.45 5.21
N PHE A 131 -2.79 -6.96 4.00
CA PHE A 131 -2.06 -8.12 3.46
C PHE A 131 -0.67 -7.77 2.92
N GLY A 132 -0.15 -6.62 3.32
CA GLY A 132 1.15 -6.13 2.89
C GLY A 132 1.68 -5.04 3.81
N PHE A 133 2.87 -4.57 3.49
CA PHE A 133 3.57 -3.56 4.27
C PHE A 133 4.43 -2.67 3.39
N PHE A 134 4.72 -1.46 3.86
CA PHE A 134 5.73 -0.63 3.23
C PHE A 134 7.11 -1.05 3.72
N ALA A 135 8.05 -1.09 2.79
CA ALA A 135 9.44 -1.37 3.07
C ALA A 135 10.37 -0.40 2.36
N THR A 136 11.55 -0.23 2.92
CA THR A 136 12.71 0.34 2.26
C THR A 136 13.88 -0.62 2.37
N MET A 137 14.81 -0.55 1.44
CA MET A 137 15.96 -1.45 1.43
C MET A 137 17.06 -0.86 2.32
N GLU A 138 17.71 -1.71 3.10
CA GLU A 138 18.85 -1.30 3.93
C GLU A 138 19.96 -0.64 3.10
N ASP A 139 20.27 -1.20 1.93
CA ASP A 139 21.31 -0.66 1.04
C ASP A 139 20.84 0.52 0.18
N SER A 140 19.57 0.94 0.27
CA SER A 140 19.04 2.03 -0.58
C SER A 140 19.74 3.37 -0.37
N GLU A 141 20.28 3.61 0.83
CA GLU A 141 21.05 4.82 1.18
C GLU A 141 22.41 4.87 0.47
N LYS A 142 22.97 3.71 0.09
CA LYS A 142 24.26 3.62 -0.63
C LYS A 142 24.12 3.81 -2.14
N LEU A 143 22.88 3.74 -2.66
CA LEU A 143 22.61 3.91 -4.08
C LEU A 143 22.43 5.40 -4.40
N ASP A 144 22.98 5.85 -5.52
CA ASP A 144 22.57 7.12 -6.10
C ASP A 144 21.11 7.08 -6.55
N GLU A 145 20.54 8.24 -6.87
CA GLU A 145 19.13 8.37 -7.28
C GLU A 145 18.79 7.52 -8.51
N ALA A 146 19.65 7.52 -9.53
CA ALA A 146 19.40 6.80 -10.78
C ALA A 146 19.35 5.28 -10.56
N ARG A 147 20.28 4.75 -9.74
CA ARG A 147 20.31 3.33 -9.37
C ARG A 147 19.15 2.96 -8.47
N SER A 148 18.79 3.81 -7.51
CA SER A 148 17.62 3.57 -6.64
C SER A 148 16.34 3.51 -7.47
N LYS A 149 16.17 4.42 -8.43
CA LYS A 149 15.02 4.42 -9.34
C LYS A 149 14.97 3.16 -10.19
N HIS A 150 16.09 2.81 -10.83
CA HIS A 150 16.17 1.61 -11.65
C HIS A 150 15.89 0.33 -10.87
N LEU A 151 16.35 0.24 -9.62
CA LEU A 151 16.04 -0.89 -8.74
C LEU A 151 14.54 -0.98 -8.47
N LEU A 152 13.89 0.13 -8.10
CA LEU A 152 12.44 0.16 -7.90
C LEU A 152 11.67 -0.24 -9.17
N ASP A 153 12.13 0.21 -10.35
CA ASP A 153 11.55 -0.21 -11.63
C ASP A 153 11.67 -1.73 -11.84
N CYS A 154 12.80 -2.33 -11.47
CA CYS A 154 13.01 -3.78 -11.54
C CYS A 154 12.22 -4.58 -10.49
N LEU A 155 11.78 -3.96 -9.40
CA LEU A 155 11.01 -4.63 -8.35
C LEU A 155 9.51 -4.58 -8.63
N MET A 156 9.04 -3.52 -9.29
CA MET A 156 7.62 -3.32 -9.55
C MET A 156 7.02 -4.52 -10.30
N ASN A 157 5.90 -5.05 -9.78
CA ASN A 157 5.18 -6.21 -10.32
C ASN A 157 5.98 -7.52 -10.33
N GLU A 158 7.00 -7.64 -9.47
CA GLU A 158 7.82 -8.85 -9.35
C GLU A 158 7.62 -9.55 -8.00
N TYR A 159 7.90 -10.85 -7.99
CA TYR A 159 8.02 -11.63 -6.76
C TYR A 159 9.44 -11.52 -6.21
N VAL A 160 9.56 -11.13 -4.95
CA VAL A 160 10.83 -10.82 -4.29
C VAL A 160 10.85 -11.47 -2.90
N LEU A 161 11.96 -12.07 -2.51
CA LEU A 161 12.19 -12.64 -1.17
C LEU A 161 13.01 -11.59 -0.46
N ILE A 162 12.49 -11.21 0.67
CA ILE A 162 13.03 -10.17 1.52
C ILE A 162 13.50 -10.82 2.81
N ARG A 163 14.52 -10.23 3.43
CA ARG A 163 14.86 -10.50 4.82
C ARG A 163 14.52 -9.30 5.68
N GLU A 164 13.86 -9.55 6.78
CA GLU A 164 13.42 -8.51 7.71
C GLU A 164 14.58 -8.04 8.59
N HIS A 165 14.84 -6.73 8.62
CA HIS A 165 15.98 -6.08 9.28
C HIS A 165 15.50 -4.98 10.26
N GLY A 166 14.30 -5.12 10.81
CA GLY A 166 13.68 -4.20 11.76
C GLY A 166 12.63 -3.26 11.14
N ARG A 167 12.05 -2.43 12.01
CA ARG A 167 11.14 -1.34 11.62
C ARG A 167 11.82 0.01 11.81
N LEU A 168 11.64 0.89 10.83
CA LEU A 168 12.05 2.29 10.93
C LEU A 168 10.96 3.17 11.54
N LYS A 169 9.70 2.84 11.24
CA LYS A 169 8.49 3.51 11.75
C LYS A 169 7.39 2.46 11.91
N GLU A 170 6.25 2.85 12.51
CA GLU A 170 5.13 1.94 12.76
C GLU A 170 4.71 1.12 11.53
N ASN A 171 4.70 1.76 10.35
CA ASN A 171 4.27 1.16 9.08
C ASN A 171 5.39 1.04 8.04
N LEU A 172 6.66 1.23 8.42
CA LEU A 172 7.80 1.17 7.49
C LEU A 172 8.85 0.18 7.99
N TRP A 173 9.03 -0.88 7.22
CA TRP A 173 10.03 -1.91 7.48
C TRP A 173 11.36 -1.61 6.78
N ARG A 174 12.45 -2.03 7.40
CA ARG A 174 13.76 -2.13 6.76
C ARG A 174 13.96 -3.57 6.34
N VAL A 175 14.34 -3.79 5.08
CA VAL A 175 14.55 -5.12 4.53
C VAL A 175 15.85 -5.22 3.74
N GLU A 176 16.42 -6.42 3.67
CA GLU A 176 17.47 -6.79 2.73
C GLU A 176 16.85 -7.55 1.54
N LEU A 177 17.33 -7.27 0.33
CA LEU A 177 17.04 -8.06 -0.87
C LEU A 177 18.22 -8.99 -1.15
N PRO A 178 18.13 -10.31 -0.89
CA PRO A 178 19.25 -11.21 -1.08
C PRO A 178 19.62 -11.31 -2.56
N LYS A 179 20.86 -10.93 -2.90
CA LYS A 179 21.37 -10.88 -4.29
C LYS A 179 21.27 -12.22 -5.03
N VAL A 180 21.41 -13.33 -4.30
CA VAL A 180 21.42 -14.70 -4.83
C VAL A 180 20.02 -15.28 -5.04
N ALA A 181 18.98 -14.65 -4.48
CA ALA A 181 17.64 -15.20 -4.48
C ALA A 181 16.80 -14.75 -5.69
N TYR A 182 17.31 -13.87 -6.57
CA TYR A 182 16.51 -13.22 -7.61
C TYR A 182 17.10 -13.13 -9.00
N ASN A 183 16.19 -13.27 -9.96
CA ASN A 183 16.29 -12.90 -11.36
C ASN A 183 16.02 -11.39 -11.58
N THR A 184 16.44 -10.51 -10.66
CA THR A 184 16.39 -9.08 -10.96
C THR A 184 17.55 -8.76 -11.89
N THR A 185 17.21 -8.37 -13.12
CA THR A 185 18.16 -7.85 -14.13
C THR A 185 19.07 -6.76 -13.57
N PHE A 186 18.64 -6.08 -12.50
CA PHE A 186 19.41 -5.08 -11.76
C PHE A 186 20.81 -5.54 -11.35
N TRP A 187 20.96 -6.68 -10.67
CA TRP A 187 22.27 -7.11 -10.17
C TRP A 187 23.17 -7.60 -11.31
N VAL A 188 22.58 -8.31 -12.27
CA VAL A 188 23.26 -8.79 -13.49
C VAL A 188 23.80 -7.62 -14.34
N ALA A 189 23.07 -6.50 -14.41
CA ALA A 189 23.50 -5.29 -15.10
C ALA A 189 24.57 -4.50 -14.32
N SER A 190 24.56 -4.57 -12.99
CA SER A 190 25.54 -3.88 -12.13
C SER A 190 26.92 -4.54 -12.14
N GLU A 191 27.00 -5.86 -12.33
CA GLU A 191 28.26 -6.60 -12.40
C GLU A 191 28.98 -6.39 -13.75
N ARG A 192 28.26 -6.19 -14.85
CA ARG A 192 28.83 -5.97 -16.19
C ARG A 192 29.53 -4.61 -16.38
N LYS A 193 29.44 -3.69 -15.41
CA LYS A 193 30.18 -2.41 -15.46
C LYS A 193 31.58 -2.49 -14.83
N PHE A 194 32.00 -3.66 -14.34
CA PHE A 194 33.28 -3.86 -13.65
C PHE A 194 34.05 -5.13 -14.06
N THR A 195 33.79 -5.67 -15.25
CA THR A 195 34.64 -6.69 -15.89
C THR A 195 35.25 -6.15 -17.17
#